data_AF-A0A8J6TEG6-F1
#
_entry.id   AF-A0A8J6TEG6-F1
#
_cell.length_a   1.000
_cell.length_b   1.000
_cell.length_c   1.000
_cell.angle_alpha   90.00
_cell.angle_beta   90.00
_cell.angle_gamma   90.00
#
_symmetry.space_group_name_H-M   'P 1'
#
loop_
_entity.id
_entity.type
_entity.pdbx_description
1 polymer ?
#
loop_
_entity_poly.entity_id
_entity_poly.type
_entity_poly.pdbx_seq_one_letter_code
_entity_poly.pdbx_strand_id
1 'polypeptide(L)'
;QEEVAHIVSQYNILAVPVVDPSYSLIGIVTVDDIIDVIREEATEDFLQMAGAGKDREILLKSTVDNALTRAPWLFASWIGGVLAALVITLFEQELRQVIALAAFIPIVMGMGGNIGTQSSTIVVRGMATGRINMNELGKVVFKEMRVGLMLGTFYGLILGVVAYFTYGDPIQLGLVVGLSVLFAMVLAATVGTFVPLVLKRMDIDAAVATGPFVTTSIDIFGVFAYFLIAKLLLNL
;
A
#
# COMPACT_ATOMS: atom_id res chain seq x y z
N GLN A 1 4.26 13.73 -22.83
CA GLN A 1 3.52 12.67 -23.55
C GLN A 1 2.38 12.16 -22.68
N GLU A 2 2.65 11.78 -21.43
CA GLU A 2 1.63 11.40 -20.43
C GLU A 2 0.43 12.37 -20.33
N GLU A 3 0.68 13.68 -20.23
CA GLU A 3 -0.39 14.68 -20.14
C GLU A 3 -1.28 14.75 -21.40
N VAL A 4 -0.67 14.58 -22.58
CA VAL A 4 -1.40 14.54 -23.86
C VAL A 4 -2.25 13.26 -23.93
N ALA A 5 -1.71 12.13 -23.46
CA ALA A 5 -2.42 10.86 -23.37
C ALA A 5 -3.62 10.92 -22.41
N HIS A 6 -3.46 11.60 -21.27
CA HIS A 6 -4.54 11.84 -20.32
C HIS A 6 -5.67 12.67 -20.94
N ILE A 7 -5.35 13.77 -21.65
CA ILE A 7 -6.36 14.61 -22.32
C ILE A 7 -7.14 13.82 -23.37
N VAL A 8 -6.45 13.04 -24.22
CA VAL A 8 -7.10 12.20 -25.23
C VAL A 8 -8.02 11.17 -24.62
N SER A 9 -7.56 10.46 -23.58
CA SER A 9 -8.36 9.45 -22.89
C SER A 9 -9.55 10.06 -22.14
N GLN A 10 -9.40 11.25 -21.56
CA GLN A 10 -10.44 11.90 -20.78
C GLN A 10 -11.56 12.46 -21.67
N TYR A 11 -11.21 13.06 -22.80
CA TYR A 11 -12.14 13.77 -23.67
C TYR A 11 -12.57 12.99 -24.92
N ASN A 12 -12.03 11.78 -25.14
CA ASN A 12 -12.31 10.93 -26.31
C ASN A 12 -12.09 11.66 -27.65
N ILE A 13 -11.01 12.44 -27.73
CA ILE A 13 -10.68 13.23 -28.93
C ILE A 13 -9.69 12.47 -29.84
N LEU A 14 -9.83 12.64 -31.15
CA LEU A 14 -9.01 11.91 -32.13
C LEU A 14 -7.61 12.48 -32.33
N ALA A 15 -7.41 13.76 -31.98
CA ALA A 15 -6.12 14.41 -32.05
C ALA A 15 -6.05 15.60 -31.10
N VAL A 16 -4.84 15.93 -30.64
CA VAL A 16 -4.53 17.10 -29.82
C VAL A 16 -3.69 18.09 -30.64
N PRO A 17 -4.14 19.35 -30.80
CA PRO A 17 -3.33 20.37 -31.45
C PRO A 17 -2.14 20.76 -30.58
N VAL A 18 -0.95 20.83 -31.18
CA VAL A 18 0.27 21.30 -30.54
C VAL A 18 0.54 22.73 -31.02
N VAL A 19 0.67 23.66 -30.07
CA VAL A 19 0.91 25.07 -30.34
C VAL A 19 2.28 25.51 -29.80
N ASP A 20 2.85 26.55 -30.42
CA ASP A 20 4.03 27.22 -29.88
C ASP A 20 3.66 28.22 -28.74
N PRO A 21 4.64 28.85 -28.06
CA PRO A 21 4.36 29.84 -27.01
C PRO A 21 3.58 31.08 -27.49
N SER A 22 3.49 31.31 -28.80
CA SER A 22 2.71 32.40 -29.40
C SER A 22 1.29 31.94 -29.79
N TYR A 23 0.87 30.74 -29.34
CA TYR A 23 -0.40 30.09 -29.69
C TYR A 23 -0.58 29.81 -31.19
N SER A 24 0.50 29.72 -31.94
CA SER A 24 0.44 29.30 -33.35
C SER A 24 0.45 27.78 -33.45
N LEU A 25 -0.45 27.21 -34.25
CA LEU A 25 -0.53 25.77 -34.47
C LEU A 25 0.70 25.28 -35.25
N ILE A 26 1.47 24.38 -34.63
CA ILE A 26 2.68 23.80 -35.22
C ILE A 26 2.53 22.33 -35.58
N GLY A 27 1.47 21.66 -35.11
CA GLY A 27 1.20 20.26 -35.46
C GLY A 27 0.01 19.67 -34.70
N ILE A 28 -0.19 18.37 -34.88
CA ILE A 28 -1.17 17.58 -34.12
C ILE A 28 -0.51 16.29 -33.63
N VAL A 29 -0.98 15.77 -32.50
CA VAL A 29 -0.70 14.39 -32.05
C VAL A 29 -1.98 13.60 -32.20
N THR A 30 -1.95 12.48 -32.90
CA THR A 30 -3.14 11.67 -33.19
C THR A 30 -3.34 10.57 -32.14
N VAL A 31 -4.56 10.03 -32.07
CA VAL A 31 -4.93 9.02 -31.07
C VAL A 31 -4.17 7.71 -31.23
N ASP A 32 -3.79 7.33 -32.45
CA ASP A 32 -2.99 6.13 -32.72
C ASP A 32 -1.60 6.21 -32.07
N ASP A 33 -0.91 7.34 -32.18
CA ASP A 33 0.37 7.57 -31.50
C ASP A 33 0.23 7.54 -29.96
N ILE A 34 -0.94 7.94 -29.45
CA ILE A 34 -1.20 8.04 -28.02
C ILE A 34 -1.61 6.70 -27.39
N ILE A 35 -2.25 5.81 -28.15
CA ILE A 35 -2.66 4.49 -27.64
C ILE A 35 -1.46 3.72 -27.12
N ASP A 36 -0.34 3.74 -27.84
CA ASP A 36 0.88 3.06 -27.41
C ASP A 36 1.45 3.70 -26.14
N VAL A 37 1.48 5.04 -26.06
CA VAL A 37 1.88 5.76 -24.84
C VAL A 37 1.00 5.37 -23.64
N ILE A 38 -0.33 5.29 -23.79
CA ILE A 38 -1.23 4.89 -22.68
C ILE A 38 -0.90 3.48 -22.17
N ARG A 39 -0.64 2.53 -23.09
CA ARG A 39 -0.29 1.15 -22.74
C ARG A 39 1.05 1.08 -22.04
N GLU A 40 2.00 1.85 -22.52
CA GLU A 40 3.34 1.93 -21.97
C GLU A 40 3.35 2.53 -20.56
N GLU A 41 2.68 3.66 -20.34
CA GLU A 41 2.52 4.29 -19.02
C GLU A 41 1.85 3.33 -18.03
N ALA A 42 0.77 2.67 -18.44
CA ALA A 42 0.11 1.68 -17.58
C ALA A 42 1.02 0.50 -17.20
N THR A 43 1.96 0.13 -18.08
CA THR A 43 2.95 -0.92 -17.80
C THR A 43 4.04 -0.42 -16.86
N GLU A 44 4.53 0.80 -17.07
CA GLU A 44 5.50 1.45 -16.17
C GLU A 44 4.94 1.59 -14.76
N ASP A 45 3.73 2.15 -14.60
CA ASP A 45 3.03 2.25 -13.31
C ASP A 45 2.97 0.91 -12.59
N PHE A 46 2.57 -0.15 -13.31
CA PHE A 46 2.42 -1.48 -12.74
C PHE A 46 3.77 -2.04 -12.23
N LEU A 47 4.84 -1.86 -13.01
CA LEU A 47 6.17 -2.32 -12.64
C LEU A 47 6.74 -1.52 -11.46
N GLN A 48 6.53 -0.20 -11.45
CA GLN A 48 6.95 0.65 -10.35
C GLN A 48 6.24 0.31 -9.04
N MET A 49 4.91 0.10 -9.09
CA MET A 49 4.12 -0.30 -7.92
C MET A 49 4.59 -1.64 -7.33
N ALA A 50 5.11 -2.53 -8.16
CA ALA A 50 5.72 -3.80 -7.75
C ALA A 50 7.20 -3.68 -7.33
N GLY A 51 7.81 -2.49 -7.40
CA GLY A 51 9.23 -2.28 -7.12
C GLY A 51 10.16 -2.91 -8.17
N ALA A 52 9.66 -3.20 -9.37
CA ALA A 52 10.41 -3.83 -10.45
C ALA A 52 11.17 -2.83 -11.34
N GLY A 53 10.98 -1.52 -11.09
CA GLY A 53 11.61 -0.44 -11.86
C GLY A 53 10.71 0.09 -12.97
N LYS A 54 11.27 1.00 -13.79
CA LYS A 54 10.56 1.67 -14.89
C LYS A 54 10.75 0.99 -16.25
N ASP A 55 11.66 0.02 -16.32
CA ASP A 55 12.18 -0.45 -17.59
C ASP A 55 11.29 -1.52 -18.22
N ARG A 56 10.96 -1.33 -19.49
CA ARG A 56 10.02 -2.18 -20.24
C ARG A 56 10.66 -3.48 -20.69
N GLU A 57 11.99 -3.47 -20.83
CA GLU A 57 12.78 -4.61 -21.28
C GLU A 57 13.42 -5.37 -20.10
N ILE A 58 12.77 -5.38 -18.93
CA ILE A 58 13.23 -6.16 -17.76
C ILE A 58 13.56 -7.61 -18.14
N LEU A 59 12.81 -8.22 -19.06
CA LEU A 59 13.07 -9.59 -19.51
C LEU A 59 14.31 -9.74 -20.42
N LEU A 60 14.76 -8.65 -21.07
CA LEU A 60 15.95 -8.63 -21.92
C LEU A 60 17.20 -8.16 -21.17
N LYS A 61 17.02 -7.52 -20.01
CA LYS A 61 18.12 -7.13 -19.13
C LYS A 61 18.86 -8.33 -18.56
N SER A 62 20.14 -8.11 -18.26
CA SER A 62 20.93 -9.12 -17.55
C SER A 62 20.35 -9.37 -16.15
N THR A 63 20.58 -10.56 -15.61
CA THR A 63 20.18 -10.91 -14.24
C THR A 63 20.70 -9.91 -13.21
N VAL A 64 21.91 -9.38 -13.45
CA VAL A 64 22.56 -8.39 -12.56
C VAL A 64 21.83 -7.05 -12.60
N ASP A 65 21.50 -6.55 -13.79
CA ASP A 65 20.79 -5.26 -13.93
C ASP A 65 19.40 -5.32 -13.29
N ASN A 66 18.70 -6.44 -13.44
CA ASN A 66 17.41 -6.67 -12.80
C ASN A 66 17.53 -6.71 -11.27
N ALA A 67 18.57 -7.34 -10.73
CA ALA A 67 18.83 -7.36 -9.29
C ALA A 67 19.12 -5.93 -8.78
N LEU A 68 19.98 -5.18 -9.46
CA LEU A 68 20.32 -3.80 -9.09
C LEU A 68 19.13 -2.85 -9.18
N THR A 69 18.21 -3.07 -10.11
CA THR A 69 16.97 -2.28 -10.23
C THR A 69 16.03 -2.50 -9.04
N ARG A 70 15.95 -3.73 -8.52
CA ARG A 70 15.09 -4.10 -7.39
C ARG A 70 15.73 -3.86 -6.02
N ALA A 71 17.06 -3.88 -5.96
CA ALA A 71 17.82 -3.83 -4.71
C ALA A 71 17.48 -2.61 -3.82
N PRO A 72 17.35 -1.37 -4.33
CA PRO A 72 16.98 -0.23 -3.49
C PRO A 72 15.61 -0.40 -2.82
N TRP A 73 14.63 -0.93 -3.55
CA TRP A 73 13.28 -1.16 -3.03
C TRP A 73 13.23 -2.29 -2.01
N LEU A 74 13.92 -3.39 -2.29
CA LEU A 74 14.05 -4.49 -1.34
C LEU A 74 14.83 -4.08 -0.10
N PHE A 75 15.84 -3.22 -0.24
CA PHE A 75 16.59 -2.67 0.89
C PHE A 75 15.73 -1.76 1.77
N ALA A 76 14.88 -0.92 1.17
CA ALA A 76 13.92 -0.10 1.91
C ALA A 76 12.93 -0.97 2.72
N SER A 77 12.34 -2.01 2.10
CA SER A 77 11.49 -2.98 2.79
C SER A 77 12.25 -3.77 3.86
N TRP A 78 13.52 -4.10 3.61
CA TRP A 78 14.37 -4.78 4.58
C TRP A 78 14.63 -3.91 5.82
N ILE A 79 14.90 -2.61 5.65
CA ILE A 79 14.99 -1.67 6.78
C ILE A 79 13.69 -1.67 7.57
N GLY A 80 12.54 -1.64 6.90
CA GLY A 80 11.23 -1.72 7.54
C GLY A 80 11.05 -2.99 8.38
N GLY A 81 11.44 -4.14 7.84
CA GLY A 81 11.45 -5.41 8.57
C GLY A 81 12.38 -5.40 9.79
N VAL A 82 13.57 -4.79 9.68
CA VAL A 82 14.49 -4.62 10.83
C VAL A 82 13.85 -3.74 11.91
N LEU A 83 13.21 -2.63 11.52
CA LEU A 83 12.50 -1.76 12.47
C LEU A 83 11.34 -2.50 13.15
N ALA A 84 10.56 -3.28 12.41
CA ALA A 84 9.51 -4.11 12.98
C ALA A 84 10.07 -5.14 13.97
N ALA A 85 11.21 -5.78 13.67
CA ALA A 85 11.87 -6.70 14.59
C ALA A 85 12.36 -6.01 15.89
N LEU A 86 12.84 -4.76 15.80
CA LEU A 86 13.17 -3.95 16.96
C LEU A 86 11.93 -3.64 17.81
N VAL A 87 10.79 -3.33 17.18
CA VAL A 87 9.52 -3.15 17.90
C VAL A 87 9.11 -4.41 18.64
N ILE A 88 9.23 -5.60 18.03
CA ILE A 88 8.94 -6.88 18.70
C ILE A 88 9.81 -7.04 19.96
N THR A 89 11.08 -6.64 19.90
CA THR A 89 12.03 -6.75 21.01
C THR A 89 11.66 -5.85 22.19
N LEU A 90 10.99 -4.71 21.94
CA LEU A 90 10.45 -3.85 23.01
C LEU A 90 9.37 -4.55 23.85
N PHE A 91 8.73 -5.59 23.29
CA PHE A 91 7.68 -6.38 23.94
C PHE A 91 8.12 -7.81 24.26
N GLU A 92 9.42 -8.04 24.45
CA GLU A 92 9.98 -9.36 24.77
C GLU A 92 9.39 -9.92 26.08
N GLN A 93 9.11 -9.07 27.07
CA GLN A 93 8.56 -9.50 28.35
C GLN A 93 7.16 -10.08 28.19
N GLU A 94 6.32 -9.43 27.38
CA GLU A 94 4.97 -9.86 27.06
C GLU A 94 4.98 -11.17 26.26
N LEU A 95 5.91 -11.32 25.31
CA LEU A 95 6.12 -12.57 24.57
C LEU A 95 6.52 -13.74 25.47
N ARG A 96 7.37 -13.50 26.48
CA ARG A 96 7.78 -14.53 27.45
C ARG A 96 6.60 -14.97 28.33
N GLN A 97 5.71 -14.05 28.68
CA GLN A 97 4.52 -14.35 29.46
C GLN A 97 3.48 -15.11 28.61
N VAL A 98 3.31 -14.74 27.33
CA VAL A 98 2.32 -15.35 26.43
C VAL A 98 2.96 -15.68 25.08
N ILE A 99 3.63 -16.83 25.01
CA ILE A 99 4.35 -17.31 23.82
C ILE A 99 3.41 -17.44 22.60
N ALA A 100 2.14 -17.75 22.83
CA ALA A 100 1.12 -17.85 21.79
C ALA A 100 0.97 -16.57 20.96
N LEU A 101 1.34 -15.39 21.49
CA LEU A 101 1.31 -14.14 20.73
C LEU A 101 2.20 -14.22 19.47
N ALA A 102 3.33 -14.90 19.55
CA ALA A 102 4.25 -15.05 18.42
C ALA A 102 3.60 -15.72 17.20
N ALA A 103 2.68 -16.67 17.42
CA ALA A 103 2.01 -17.41 16.36
C ALA A 103 1.07 -16.52 15.50
N PHE A 104 0.61 -15.39 16.05
CA PHE A 104 -0.32 -14.49 15.36
C PHE A 104 0.35 -13.33 14.65
N ILE A 105 1.63 -13.04 14.94
CA ILE A 105 2.39 -11.96 14.29
C ILE A 105 2.32 -12.06 12.75
N PRO A 106 2.59 -13.22 12.11
CA PRO A 106 2.56 -13.31 10.65
C PRO A 106 1.17 -13.03 10.06
N ILE A 107 0.10 -13.35 10.80
CA ILE A 107 -1.28 -13.15 10.35
C ILE A 107 -1.64 -11.67 10.43
N VAL A 108 -1.30 -11.00 11.54
CA VAL A 108 -1.54 -9.56 11.71
C VAL A 108 -0.78 -8.76 10.66
N MET A 109 0.51 -9.06 10.47
CA MET A 109 1.35 -8.41 9.45
C MET A 109 0.84 -8.70 8.04
N GLY A 110 0.55 -9.96 7.72
CA GLY A 110 0.09 -10.35 6.37
C GLY A 110 -1.25 -9.73 6.01
N MET A 111 -2.24 -9.75 6.92
CA MET A 111 -3.56 -9.16 6.66
C MET A 111 -3.49 -7.64 6.54
N GLY A 112 -2.69 -6.98 7.38
CA GLY A 112 -2.41 -5.55 7.26
C GLY A 112 -1.76 -5.22 5.92
N GLY A 113 -0.68 -5.90 5.55
CA GLY A 113 0.04 -5.64 4.30
C GLY A 113 -0.84 -5.83 3.06
N ASN A 114 -1.70 -6.86 3.06
CA ASN A 114 -2.62 -7.14 1.96
C ASN A 114 -3.64 -6.02 1.75
N ILE A 115 -4.36 -5.61 2.80
CA ILE A 115 -5.36 -4.54 2.67
C ILE A 115 -4.72 -3.19 2.40
N GLY A 116 -3.54 -2.93 2.96
CA GLY A 116 -2.77 -1.72 2.68
C GLY A 116 -2.37 -1.62 1.21
N THR A 117 -1.88 -2.72 0.63
CA THR A 117 -1.51 -2.79 -0.80
C THR A 117 -2.73 -2.64 -1.71
N GLN A 118 -3.87 -3.24 -1.35
CA GLN A 118 -5.12 -3.09 -2.10
C GLN A 118 -5.59 -1.63 -2.08
N SER A 119 -5.65 -1.02 -0.90
CA SER A 119 -6.10 0.37 -0.72
C SER A 119 -5.18 1.34 -1.46
N SER A 120 -3.86 1.11 -1.39
CA SER A 120 -2.88 1.95 -2.05
C SER A 120 -2.92 1.82 -3.57
N THR A 121 -3.13 0.60 -4.07
CA THR A 121 -3.31 0.34 -5.51
C THR A 121 -4.52 1.06 -6.08
N ILE A 122 -5.66 0.98 -5.38
CA ILE A 122 -6.90 1.66 -5.78
C ILE A 122 -6.66 3.18 -5.88
N VAL A 123 -5.92 3.73 -4.92
CA VAL A 123 -5.70 5.17 -4.81
C VAL A 123 -4.69 5.66 -5.84
N VAL A 124 -3.54 5.00 -5.98
CA VAL A 124 -2.54 5.31 -7.02
C VAL A 124 -3.18 5.26 -8.39
N ARG A 125 -3.92 4.17 -8.70
CA ARG A 125 -4.57 4.05 -10.01
C ARG A 125 -5.72 5.05 -10.19
N GLY A 126 -6.46 5.33 -9.13
CA GLY A 126 -7.52 6.34 -9.16
C GLY A 126 -6.99 7.74 -9.43
N MET A 127 -5.79 8.07 -8.92
CA MET A 127 -5.08 9.32 -9.23
C MET A 127 -4.61 9.34 -10.69
N ALA A 128 -3.92 8.29 -11.15
CA ALA A 128 -3.37 8.21 -12.52
C ALA A 128 -4.46 8.25 -13.61
N THR A 129 -5.66 7.76 -13.30
CA THR A 129 -6.80 7.75 -14.25
C THR A 129 -7.72 8.97 -14.12
N GLY A 130 -7.37 9.96 -13.31
CA GLY A 130 -8.19 11.17 -13.08
C GLY A 130 -9.51 10.92 -12.36
N ARG A 131 -9.71 9.72 -11.78
CA ARG A 131 -10.94 9.33 -11.07
C ARG A 131 -10.98 9.81 -9.61
N ILE A 132 -9.84 10.15 -9.04
CA ILE A 132 -9.73 10.72 -7.69
C ILE A 132 -9.38 12.20 -7.80
N ASN A 133 -10.25 13.05 -7.26
CA ASN A 133 -10.02 14.48 -7.16
C ASN A 133 -9.25 14.81 -5.86
N MET A 134 -8.18 15.59 -5.97
CA MET A 134 -7.34 16.05 -4.85
C MET A 134 -8.07 16.94 -3.84
N ASN A 135 -9.27 17.43 -4.17
CA ASN A 135 -10.12 18.17 -3.24
C ASN A 135 -10.97 17.27 -2.35
N GLU A 136 -11.06 15.96 -2.66
CA GLU A 136 -11.91 15.00 -1.95
C GLU A 136 -11.13 13.93 -1.17
N LEU A 137 -9.85 14.18 -0.87
CA LEU A 137 -8.95 13.22 -0.20
C LEU A 137 -9.55 12.63 1.08
N GLY A 138 -10.14 13.48 1.93
CA GLY A 138 -10.75 13.04 3.18
C GLY A 138 -11.92 12.07 2.96
N LYS A 139 -12.70 12.24 1.89
CA LYS A 139 -13.79 11.32 1.55
C LYS A 139 -13.24 9.96 1.13
N VAL A 140 -12.15 9.94 0.35
CA VAL A 140 -11.49 8.71 -0.10
C VAL A 140 -10.88 7.95 1.06
N VAL A 141 -10.10 8.62 1.92
CA VAL A 141 -9.51 8.04 3.13
C VAL A 141 -10.60 7.45 4.03
N PHE A 142 -11.67 8.20 4.28
CA PHE A 142 -12.76 7.74 5.14
C PHE A 142 -13.53 6.55 4.56
N LYS A 143 -13.68 6.48 3.24
CA LYS A 143 -14.27 5.33 2.55
C LYS A 143 -13.41 4.08 2.77
N GLU A 144 -12.11 4.16 2.54
CA GLU A 144 -11.20 3.02 2.71
C GLU A 144 -11.05 2.61 4.18
N MET A 145 -11.05 3.56 5.12
CA MET A 145 -11.09 3.27 6.55
C MET A 145 -12.33 2.45 6.94
N ARG A 146 -13.51 2.73 6.35
CA ARG A 146 -14.73 1.93 6.56
C ARG A 146 -14.60 0.53 5.97
N VAL A 147 -13.96 0.38 4.82
CA VAL A 147 -13.65 -0.94 4.24
C VAL A 147 -12.75 -1.73 5.20
N GLY A 148 -11.69 -1.11 5.71
CA GLY A 148 -10.81 -1.68 6.72
C GLY A 148 -11.55 -2.07 8.00
N LEU A 149 -12.52 -1.27 8.44
CA LEU A 149 -13.34 -1.59 9.61
C LEU A 149 -14.22 -2.82 9.39
N MET A 150 -14.91 -2.90 8.24
CA MET A 150 -15.78 -4.03 7.91
C MET A 150 -14.99 -5.33 7.78
N LEU A 151 -13.90 -5.31 7.00
CA LEU A 151 -13.06 -6.49 6.78
C LEU A 151 -12.29 -6.85 8.05
N GLY A 152 -11.75 -5.86 8.76
CA GLY A 152 -11.05 -6.06 10.04
C GLY A 152 -11.95 -6.67 11.11
N THR A 153 -13.21 -6.25 11.19
CA THR A 153 -14.20 -6.89 12.09
C THR A 153 -14.46 -8.33 11.68
N PHE A 154 -14.69 -8.58 10.38
CA PHE A 154 -14.96 -9.92 9.88
C PHE A 154 -13.80 -10.91 10.14
N TYR A 155 -12.58 -10.55 9.71
CA TYR A 155 -11.41 -11.41 9.88
C TYR A 155 -10.93 -11.47 11.34
N GLY A 156 -11.07 -10.37 12.09
CA GLY A 156 -10.78 -10.33 13.52
C GLY A 156 -11.68 -11.27 14.32
N LEU A 157 -12.99 -11.29 14.02
CA LEU A 157 -13.91 -12.24 14.65
C LEU A 157 -13.54 -13.70 14.35
N ILE A 158 -13.27 -14.01 13.07
CA ILE A 158 -12.88 -15.37 12.67
C ILE A 158 -11.59 -15.81 13.39
N LEU A 159 -10.55 -14.97 13.34
CA LEU A 159 -9.27 -15.32 13.95
C LEU A 159 -9.34 -15.36 15.48
N GLY A 160 -10.12 -14.46 16.10
CA GLY A 160 -10.35 -14.46 17.54
C GLY A 160 -11.05 -15.72 18.02
N VAL A 161 -12.04 -16.22 17.26
CA VAL A 161 -12.69 -17.51 17.53
C VAL A 161 -11.69 -18.66 17.41
N VAL A 162 -10.89 -18.69 16.34
CA VAL A 162 -9.84 -19.72 16.15
C VAL A 162 -8.84 -19.70 17.32
N ALA A 163 -8.36 -18.51 17.70
CA ALA A 163 -7.43 -18.34 18.81
C ALA A 163 -8.00 -18.82 20.15
N TYR A 164 -9.27 -18.49 20.43
CA TYR A 164 -9.97 -18.95 21.64
C TYR A 164 -10.01 -20.48 21.73
N PHE A 165 -10.40 -21.17 20.64
CA PHE A 165 -10.47 -22.63 20.63
C PHE A 165 -9.11 -23.33 20.58
N THR A 166 -8.08 -22.68 20.05
CA THR A 166 -6.74 -23.29 19.89
C THR A 166 -5.90 -23.20 21.15
N TYR A 167 -5.90 -22.03 21.82
CA TYR A 167 -4.98 -21.76 22.93
C TYR A 167 -5.65 -21.81 24.30
N GLY A 168 -6.96 -21.50 24.41
CA GLY A 168 -7.78 -21.67 25.61
C GLY A 168 -7.41 -20.82 26.84
N ASP A 169 -6.13 -20.48 27.02
CA ASP A 169 -5.56 -19.71 28.13
C ASP A 169 -4.43 -18.78 27.59
N PRO A 170 -4.47 -17.46 27.85
CA PRO A 170 -5.58 -16.73 28.48
C PRO A 170 -6.85 -16.77 27.64
N ILE A 171 -8.02 -16.88 28.29
CA ILE A 171 -9.35 -16.78 27.64
C ILE A 171 -9.46 -15.49 26.80
N GLN A 172 -8.78 -14.43 27.25
CA GLN A 172 -8.74 -13.11 26.61
C GLN A 172 -7.89 -13.08 25.33
N LEU A 173 -7.09 -14.11 25.04
CA LEU A 173 -6.21 -14.15 23.87
C LEU A 173 -6.99 -14.04 22.56
N GLY A 174 -8.16 -14.68 22.46
CA GLY A 174 -9.04 -14.56 21.30
C GLY A 174 -9.50 -13.12 21.06
N LEU A 175 -9.84 -12.40 22.13
CA LEU A 175 -10.21 -10.98 22.07
C LEU A 175 -9.02 -10.11 21.62
N VAL A 176 -7.84 -10.34 22.19
CA VAL A 176 -6.60 -9.64 21.84
C VAL A 176 -6.30 -9.78 20.36
N VAL A 177 -6.29 -11.02 19.86
CA VAL A 177 -5.98 -11.32 18.46
C VAL A 177 -7.03 -10.71 17.53
N GLY A 178 -8.31 -10.87 17.85
CA GLY A 178 -9.39 -10.33 17.03
C GLY A 178 -9.39 -8.81 16.93
N LEU A 179 -9.25 -8.11 18.07
CA LEU A 179 -9.14 -6.64 18.09
C LEU A 179 -7.88 -6.14 17.40
N SER A 180 -6.79 -6.90 17.50
CA SER A 180 -5.54 -6.52 16.84
C SER A 180 -5.62 -6.61 15.33
N VAL A 181 -6.23 -7.67 14.79
CA VAL A 181 -6.48 -7.76 13.33
C VAL A 181 -7.40 -6.64 12.87
N LEU A 182 -8.47 -6.35 13.62
CA LEU A 182 -9.36 -5.24 13.32
C LEU A 182 -8.57 -3.93 13.22
N PHE A 183 -7.80 -3.61 14.26
CA PHE A 183 -7.03 -2.37 14.31
C PHE A 183 -5.98 -2.32 13.20
N ALA A 184 -5.23 -3.40 12.99
CA ALA A 184 -4.20 -3.50 11.96
C ALA A 184 -4.79 -3.28 10.56
N MET A 185 -5.96 -3.86 10.25
CA MET A 185 -6.60 -3.69 8.95
C MET A 185 -7.17 -2.28 8.74
N VAL A 186 -7.76 -1.66 9.77
CA VAL A 186 -8.23 -0.26 9.72
C VAL A 186 -7.05 0.69 9.50
N LEU A 187 -6.00 0.51 10.27
CA LEU A 187 -4.77 1.29 10.17
C LEU A 187 -4.14 1.12 8.79
N ALA A 188 -4.00 -0.12 8.31
CA ALA A 188 -3.41 -0.41 7.02
C ALA A 188 -4.20 0.16 5.84
N ALA A 189 -5.53 0.07 5.85
CA ALA A 189 -6.36 0.72 4.83
C ALA A 189 -6.18 2.24 4.86
N THR A 190 -6.16 2.82 6.06
CA THR A 190 -5.96 4.27 6.23
C THR A 190 -4.60 4.72 5.72
N VAL A 191 -3.51 4.06 6.12
CA VAL A 191 -2.15 4.36 5.69
C VAL A 191 -1.98 4.11 4.19
N GLY A 192 -2.49 2.99 3.69
CA GLY A 192 -2.46 2.62 2.27
C GLY A 192 -3.12 3.66 1.39
N THR A 193 -4.17 4.33 1.87
CA THR A 193 -4.80 5.44 1.15
C THR A 193 -4.14 6.78 1.40
N PHE A 194 -3.76 7.08 2.62
CA PHE A 194 -3.25 8.40 3.01
C PHE A 194 -1.86 8.68 2.43
N VAL A 195 -0.95 7.70 2.47
CA VAL A 195 0.44 7.87 2.03
C VAL A 195 0.54 8.28 0.56
N PRO A 196 -0.08 7.57 -0.42
CA PRO A 196 -0.05 7.98 -1.83
C PRO A 196 -0.55 9.42 -2.06
N LEU A 197 -1.60 9.82 -1.33
CA LEU A 197 -2.21 11.15 -1.48
C LEU A 197 -1.28 12.25 -0.97
N VAL A 198 -0.60 12.00 0.15
CA VAL A 198 0.39 12.94 0.70
C VAL A 198 1.60 13.05 -0.23
N LEU A 199 2.12 11.92 -0.72
CA LEU A 199 3.22 11.90 -1.68
C LEU A 199 2.89 12.71 -2.94
N LYS A 200 1.70 12.48 -3.52
CA LYS A 200 1.26 13.24 -4.70
C LYS A 200 1.13 14.74 -4.41
N ARG A 201 0.71 15.14 -3.21
CA ARG A 201 0.62 16.54 -2.81
C ARG A 201 1.99 17.20 -2.61
N MET A 202 3.04 16.40 -2.41
CA MET A 202 4.44 16.84 -2.34
C MET A 202 5.16 16.77 -3.70
N ASP A 203 4.41 16.55 -4.79
CA ASP A 203 4.94 16.32 -6.14
C ASP A 203 5.90 15.11 -6.22
N ILE A 204 5.74 14.13 -5.32
CA ILE A 204 6.44 12.85 -5.36
C ILE A 204 5.56 11.83 -6.09
N ASP A 205 6.18 11.07 -6.99
CA ASP A 205 5.51 9.99 -7.71
C ASP A 205 5.04 8.89 -6.73
N ALA A 206 3.71 8.81 -6.57
CA ALA A 206 3.09 7.87 -5.68
C ALA A 206 3.22 6.42 -6.16
N ALA A 207 3.27 6.15 -7.47
CA ALA A 207 3.41 4.79 -7.98
C ALA A 207 4.75 4.16 -7.56
N VAL A 208 5.80 4.98 -7.53
CA VAL A 208 7.16 4.59 -7.15
C VAL A 208 7.31 4.37 -5.64
N ALA A 209 6.85 5.31 -4.81
CA ALA A 209 7.15 5.30 -3.38
C ALA A 209 6.12 4.55 -2.53
N THR A 210 4.92 4.28 -3.04
CA THR A 210 3.84 3.75 -2.22
C THR A 210 4.14 2.36 -1.63
N GLY A 211 4.74 1.44 -2.40
CA GLY A 211 4.92 0.06 -1.96
C GLY A 211 5.68 -0.06 -0.62
N PRO A 212 6.99 0.20 -0.60
CA PRO A 212 7.81 0.01 0.61
C PRO A 212 7.44 0.93 1.77
N PHE A 213 6.99 2.16 1.50
CA PHE A 213 6.59 3.08 2.56
C PHE A 213 5.29 2.63 3.25
N VAL A 214 4.30 2.15 2.48
CA VAL A 214 3.04 1.63 3.04
C VAL A 214 3.30 0.36 3.82
N THR A 215 4.01 -0.62 3.25
CA THR A 215 4.26 -1.90 3.94
C THR A 215 5.10 -1.71 5.20
N THR A 216 6.17 -0.92 5.15
CA THR A 216 7.01 -0.62 6.32
C THR A 216 6.21 0.05 7.43
N SER A 217 5.38 1.03 7.09
CA SER A 217 4.52 1.71 8.07
C SER A 217 3.56 0.72 8.73
N ILE A 218 2.95 -0.17 7.94
CA ILE A 218 2.03 -1.20 8.44
C ILE A 218 2.76 -2.21 9.34
N ASP A 219 3.96 -2.64 8.96
CA ASP A 219 4.74 -3.59 9.76
C ASP A 219 5.08 -3.00 11.13
N ILE A 220 5.55 -1.76 11.17
CA ILE A 220 5.92 -1.08 12.43
C ILE A 220 4.68 -0.81 13.28
N PHE A 221 3.70 -0.09 12.74
CA PHE A 221 2.54 0.34 13.52
C PHE A 221 1.57 -0.80 13.83
N GLY A 222 1.45 -1.79 12.93
CA GLY A 222 0.62 -2.97 13.12
C GLY A 222 1.15 -3.88 14.23
N VAL A 223 2.45 -4.17 14.23
CA VAL A 223 3.09 -4.96 15.31
C VAL A 223 3.08 -4.18 16.63
N PHE A 224 3.37 -2.88 16.59
CA PHE A 224 3.29 -2.05 17.79
C PHE A 224 1.88 -2.05 18.41
N ALA A 225 0.84 -1.86 17.59
CA ALA A 225 -0.54 -1.88 18.06
C ALA A 225 -0.96 -3.25 18.57
N TYR A 226 -0.55 -4.33 17.90
CA TYR A 226 -0.79 -5.70 18.34
C TYR A 226 -0.30 -5.93 19.78
N PHE A 227 0.96 -5.59 20.04
CA PHE A 227 1.52 -5.77 21.37
C PHE A 227 0.95 -4.80 22.40
N LEU A 228 0.62 -3.57 22.01
CA LEU A 228 -0.03 -2.62 22.91
C LEU A 228 -1.42 -3.13 23.36
N ILE A 229 -2.21 -3.68 22.42
CA ILE A 229 -3.51 -4.28 22.72
C ILE A 229 -3.33 -5.51 23.63
N ALA A 230 -2.35 -6.37 23.34
CA ALA A 230 -2.05 -7.53 24.16
C ALA A 230 -1.67 -7.11 25.59
N LYS A 231 -0.75 -6.16 25.74
CA LYS A 231 -0.31 -5.63 27.03
C LYS A 231 -1.46 -5.08 27.86
N LEU A 232 -2.31 -4.26 27.24
CA LEU A 232 -3.44 -3.62 27.94
C LEU A 232 -4.53 -4.62 28.35
N LEU A 233 -4.85 -5.61 27.51
CA LEU A 233 -5.95 -6.54 27.77
C LEU A 233 -5.55 -7.72 28.63
N LEU A 234 -4.30 -8.16 28.55
CA LEU A 234 -3.75 -9.26 29.34
C LEU A 234 -3.05 -8.77 30.62
N ASN A 235 -2.97 -7.45 30.83
CA ASN A 235 -2.29 -6.80 31.96
C ASN A 235 -0.83 -7.27 32.14
N LEU A 236 -0.07 -7.29 31.03
CA LEU A 236 1.32 -7.78 30.96
C LEU A 236 2.37 -6.69 31.22
#